data_AF-B7QGN5-F1
#
_entry.id   AF-B7QGN5-F1
#
_cell.length_a   1.000
_cell.length_b   1.000
_cell.length_c   1.000
_cell.angle_alpha   90.00
_cell.angle_beta   90.00
_cell.angle_gamma   90.00
#
_symmetry.space_group_name_H-M   'P 1'
#
loop_
_entity.id
_entity.type
_entity.pdbx_description
1 polymer ?
#
loop_
_entity_poly.entity_id
_entity_poly.type
_entity_poly.pdbx_seq_one_letter_code
_entity_poly.pdbx_strand_id
1 'polypeptide(L)'
;MDLEEGKAGGTWLGMNVTGKLASLLNIIQPLDEITGDEKLPRGHLVVKYLEGQHDGASYLRDLSRRAEDFDRFLLVTLDIRPSRQDIEATCYTNALDAPPVPLQPGSKSCAKSA
;
A
#
# COMPACT_ATOMS: atom_id res chain seq x y z
N MET A 1 -6.42 8.99 13.54
CA MET A 1 -5.22 8.35 12.92
C MET A 1 -5.21 6.84 13.12
N ASP A 2 -4.53 6.08 12.25
CA ASP A 2 -4.41 4.60 12.37
C ASP A 2 -3.80 4.10 13.70
N LEU A 3 -3.14 4.99 14.44
CA LEU A 3 -2.53 4.72 15.75
C LEU A 3 -3.49 4.92 16.93
N GLU A 4 -4.73 5.37 16.70
CA GLU A 4 -5.74 5.50 17.76
C GLU A 4 -6.34 4.13 18.12
N GLU A 5 -6.27 3.79 19.40
CA GLU A 5 -6.90 2.60 19.98
C GLU A 5 -8.41 2.55 19.62
N GLY A 6 -8.86 1.44 19.05
CA GLY A 6 -10.25 1.26 18.60
C GLY A 6 -10.56 1.73 17.17
N LYS A 7 -9.70 2.55 16.53
CA LYS A 7 -9.74 2.84 15.07
C LYS A 7 -8.76 2.00 14.26
N ALA A 8 -7.84 1.31 14.94
CA ALA A 8 -6.75 0.49 14.39
C ALA A 8 -7.14 -0.96 14.01
N GLY A 9 -8.26 -1.16 13.31
CA GLY A 9 -8.71 -2.50 12.89
C GLY A 9 -7.85 -3.20 11.81
N GLY A 10 -6.69 -2.64 11.47
CA GLY A 10 -5.90 -3.04 10.33
C GLY A 10 -4.44 -3.33 10.66
N THR A 11 -3.73 -3.97 9.73
CA THR A 11 -2.32 -4.32 9.89
C THR A 11 -1.46 -3.46 8.98
N TRP A 12 -0.24 -3.13 9.41
CA TRP A 12 0.69 -2.34 8.60
C TRP A 12 1.66 -3.21 7.81
N LEU A 13 1.87 -4.45 8.25
CA LEU A 13 2.67 -5.44 7.55
C LEU A 13 1.99 -6.79 7.71
N GLY A 14 1.91 -7.55 6.62
CA GLY A 14 1.39 -8.91 6.69
C GLY A 14 1.78 -9.73 5.47
N MET A 15 1.74 -11.04 5.66
CA MET A 15 1.95 -12.03 4.62
C MET A 15 0.93 -13.15 4.80
N ASN A 16 0.42 -13.70 3.70
CA ASN A 16 -0.45 -14.87 3.74
C ASN A 16 0.30 -16.14 3.27
N VAL A 17 -0.33 -17.30 3.48
CA VAL A 17 0.25 -18.61 3.09
C VAL A 17 0.28 -18.84 1.58
N THR A 18 -0.42 -18.01 0.79
CA THR A 18 -0.43 -18.11 -0.67
C THR A 18 0.70 -17.32 -1.33
N GLY A 19 1.58 -16.70 -0.55
CA GLY A 19 2.73 -15.95 -1.05
C GLY A 19 2.47 -14.46 -1.30
N LYS A 20 1.37 -13.90 -0.81
CA LYS A 20 1.16 -12.44 -0.84
C LYS A 20 1.76 -11.78 0.39
N LEU A 21 2.46 -10.67 0.20
CA LEU A 21 2.97 -9.82 1.26
C LEU A 21 2.65 -8.36 0.96
N ALA A 22 2.26 -7.58 1.97
CA ALA A 22 2.13 -6.15 1.82
C ALA A 22 2.59 -5.37 3.04
N SER A 23 3.10 -4.17 2.79
CA SER A 23 3.57 -3.24 3.80
C SER A 23 3.04 -1.84 3.52
N LEU A 24 2.36 -1.27 4.51
CA LEU A 24 1.89 0.10 4.56
C LEU A 24 2.92 0.94 5.32
N LEU A 25 3.43 1.98 4.67
CA LEU A 25 4.35 2.95 5.24
C LEU A 25 3.69 4.32 5.33
N ASN A 26 3.96 5.02 6.43
CA ASN A 26 3.46 6.37 6.65
C ASN A 26 4.33 7.40 5.92
N ILE A 27 3.69 8.39 5.30
CA ILE A 27 4.38 9.59 4.79
C ILE A 27 4.09 10.71 5.78
N ILE A 28 5.14 11.27 6.38
CA ILE A 28 5.00 12.35 7.36
C ILE A 28 4.48 13.59 6.63
N GLN A 29 3.39 14.16 7.14
CA GLN A 29 2.78 15.39 6.65
C GLN A 29 2.85 16.49 7.71
N PRO A 30 2.88 17.77 7.32
CA PRO A 30 2.60 18.89 8.21
C PRO A 30 1.27 18.68 8.94
N LEU A 31 1.19 19.09 10.21
CA LEU A 31 0.05 18.78 11.08
C LEU A 31 -1.27 19.41 10.59
N ASP A 32 -1.16 20.53 9.88
CA ASP A 32 -2.26 21.26 9.23
C ASP A 32 -2.77 20.61 7.94
N GLU A 33 -1.98 19.71 7.33
CA GLU A 33 -2.41 18.90 6.18
C GLU A 33 -3.05 17.56 6.60
N ILE A 34 -2.99 17.21 7.88
CA ILE A 34 -3.59 15.98 8.41
C ILE A 34 -5.08 16.25 8.66
N THR A 35 -5.91 15.76 7.75
CA THR A 35 -7.38 15.94 7.77
C THR A 35 -8.11 15.11 8.81
N GLY A 36 -7.38 14.38 9.67
CA GLY A 36 -7.92 13.73 10.87
C GLY A 36 -9.06 12.74 10.57
N ASP A 37 -10.25 13.02 11.13
CA ASP A 37 -11.42 12.13 11.10
C ASP A 37 -12.16 12.07 9.75
N GLU A 38 -11.81 12.92 8.78
CA GLU A 38 -12.42 12.91 7.44
C GLU A 38 -11.88 11.78 6.55
N LYS A 39 -10.68 11.24 6.86
CA LYS A 39 -10.03 10.20 6.07
C LYS A 39 -10.29 8.81 6.64
N LEU A 40 -10.35 7.83 5.74
CA LEU A 40 -10.50 6.43 6.08
C LEU A 40 -9.22 5.86 6.70
N PRO A 41 -9.32 4.92 7.65
CA PRO A 41 -8.17 4.20 8.18
C PRO A 41 -7.51 3.34 7.10
N ARG A 42 -6.18 3.37 7.05
CA ARG A 42 -5.36 2.73 6.01
C ARG A 42 -4.95 1.31 6.38
N GLY A 43 -4.96 0.93 7.65
CA GLY A 43 -4.54 -0.41 8.08
C GLY A 43 -5.31 -1.55 7.40
N HIS A 44 -6.55 -1.32 6.97
CA HIS A 44 -7.34 -2.33 6.26
C HIS A 44 -6.85 -2.59 4.82
N LEU A 45 -6.02 -1.69 4.26
CA LEU A 45 -5.49 -1.83 2.90
C LEU A 45 -4.58 -3.06 2.77
N VAL A 46 -3.79 -3.37 3.81
CA VAL A 46 -2.96 -4.58 3.81
C VAL A 46 -3.83 -5.82 3.90
N VAL A 47 -4.80 -5.84 4.83
CA VAL A 47 -5.71 -6.97 5.03
C VAL A 47 -6.49 -7.28 3.75
N LYS A 48 -7.09 -6.26 3.12
CA LYS A 48 -7.84 -6.41 1.85
C LYS A 48 -7.01 -6.98 0.72
N TYR A 49 -5.73 -6.62 0.62
CA TYR A 49 -4.84 -7.20 -0.38
C TYR A 49 -4.55 -8.68 -0.09
N LEU A 50 -4.28 -9.02 1.17
CA LEU A 50 -3.94 -10.38 1.60
C LEU A 50 -5.12 -11.36 1.48
N GLU A 51 -6.35 -10.91 1.71
CA GLU A 51 -7.57 -11.70 1.56
C GLU A 51 -8.10 -11.72 0.11
N GLY A 52 -7.74 -10.71 -0.69
CA GLY A 52 -8.17 -10.55 -2.06
C GLY A 52 -7.50 -11.51 -3.04
N GLN A 53 -8.10 -11.65 -4.23
CA GLN A 53 -7.59 -12.51 -5.30
C GLN A 53 -6.72 -11.77 -6.33
N HIS A 54 -6.77 -10.44 -6.35
CA HIS A 54 -6.02 -9.61 -7.31
C HIS A 54 -4.51 -9.62 -7.01
N ASP A 55 -3.68 -9.67 -8.04
CA ASP A 55 -2.25 -9.37 -7.89
C ASP A 55 -2.02 -7.92 -7.40
N GLY A 56 -0.80 -7.63 -6.95
CA GLY A 56 -0.42 -6.33 -6.41
C GLY A 56 -0.64 -5.18 -7.39
N ALA A 57 -0.30 -5.38 -8.66
CA ALA A 57 -0.45 -4.35 -9.68
C ALA A 57 -1.92 -3.99 -9.95
N SER A 58 -2.81 -4.98 -9.98
CA SER A 58 -4.25 -4.82 -10.16
C SER A 58 -4.88 -4.20 -8.92
N TYR A 59 -4.52 -4.70 -7.73
CA TYR A 59 -5.01 -4.16 -6.45
C TYR A 59 -4.66 -2.68 -6.27
N LEU A 60 -3.39 -2.31 -6.51
CA LEU A 60 -2.93 -0.93 -6.35
C LEU A 60 -3.53 0.01 -7.40
N ARG A 61 -3.86 -0.49 -8.60
CA ARG A 61 -4.54 0.29 -9.65
C ARG A 61 -5.99 0.58 -9.30
N ASP A 62 -6.67 -0.35 -8.67
CA ASP A 62 -8.02 -0.12 -8.17
C ASP A 62 -8.00 0.82 -6.95
N LEU A 63 -7.03 0.65 -6.05
CA LEU A 63 -6.81 1.54 -4.91
C LEU A 63 -6.53 2.98 -5.35
N SER A 64 -5.73 3.19 -6.41
CA SER A 64 -5.36 4.54 -6.86
C SER A 64 -6.57 5.40 -7.26
N ARG A 65 -7.68 4.79 -7.68
CA ARG A 65 -8.93 5.49 -8.05
C ARG A 65 -9.70 6.06 -6.86
N ARG A 66 -9.40 5.58 -5.65
CA ARG A 66 -10.05 5.97 -4.38
C ARG A 66 -9.03 6.43 -3.34
N ALA A 67 -7.86 6.84 -3.81
CA ALA A 67 -6.71 7.13 -2.96
C ALA A 67 -6.87 8.44 -2.16
N GLU A 68 -7.74 9.33 -2.63
CA GLU A 68 -8.12 10.57 -1.95
C GLU A 68 -8.91 10.32 -0.66
N ASP A 69 -9.52 9.14 -0.49
CA ASP A 69 -10.22 8.76 0.74
C ASP A 69 -9.26 8.61 1.95
N PHE A 70 -7.95 8.57 1.71
CA PHE A 70 -6.93 8.24 2.72
C PHE A 70 -5.92 9.38 2.88
N ASP A 71 -5.35 9.51 4.08
CA ASP A 71 -4.15 10.34 4.31
C ASP A 71 -2.95 9.82 3.48
N ARG A 72 -1.88 10.61 3.34
CA ARG A 72 -0.74 10.22 2.48
C ARG A 72 -0.09 8.92 2.95
N PHE A 73 0.13 7.99 2.03
CA PHE A 73 0.72 6.69 2.33
C PHE A 73 1.61 6.19 1.20
N LEU A 74 2.43 5.20 1.53
CA LEU A 74 3.11 4.33 0.57
C LEU A 74 2.68 2.89 0.86
N LEU A 75 2.16 2.20 -0.14
CA LEU A 75 1.82 0.78 -0.05
C LEU A 75 2.70 -0.01 -1.01
N VAL A 76 3.34 -1.05 -0.48
CA VAL A 76 4.16 -1.99 -1.24
C VAL A 76 3.51 -3.37 -1.18
N THR A 77 3.31 -4.00 -2.33
CA THR A 77 2.72 -5.34 -2.47
C THR A 77 3.69 -6.27 -3.18
N LEU A 78 3.81 -7.50 -2.70
CA LEU A 78 4.64 -8.55 -3.27
C LEU A 78 3.79 -9.80 -3.50
N ASP A 79 3.80 -10.30 -4.74
CA ASP A 79 3.28 -11.62 -5.12
C ASP A 79 4.46 -12.58 -5.31
N ILE A 80 4.69 -13.44 -4.32
CA ILE A 80 5.76 -14.44 -4.31
C ILE A 80 5.18 -15.74 -4.86
N ARG A 81 5.78 -16.24 -5.96
CA ARG A 81 5.35 -17.46 -6.64
C ARG A 81 6.50 -18.48 -6.63
N PRO A 82 6.70 -19.24 -5.53
CA PRO A 82 7.86 -20.12 -5.38
C PRO A 82 7.99 -21.16 -6.50
N SER A 83 6.86 -21.69 -6.98
CA SER A 83 6.83 -22.67 -8.08
C SER A 83 7.34 -22.12 -9.41
N ARG A 84 7.31 -20.79 -9.59
CA ARG A 84 7.82 -20.09 -10.78
C ARG A 84 9.17 -19.40 -10.54
N GLN A 85 9.73 -19.53 -9.33
CA GLN A 85 10.92 -18.80 -8.87
C GLN A 85 10.82 -17.30 -9.16
N ASP A 86 9.64 -16.73 -8.90
CA ASP A 86 9.30 -15.40 -9.35
C ASP A 86 8.68 -14.57 -8.22
N ILE A 87 9.03 -13.28 -8.20
CA ILE A 87 8.58 -12.30 -7.21
C ILE A 87 8.21 -11.03 -7.96
N GLU A 88 6.93 -10.70 -7.96
CA GLU A 88 6.43 -9.43 -8.50
C GLU A 88 6.23 -8.46 -7.34
N ALA A 89 6.97 -7.36 -7.35
CA ALA A 89 6.80 -6.29 -6.39
C ALA A 89 6.23 -5.06 -7.10
N THR A 90 5.21 -4.44 -6.52
CA THR A 90 4.63 -3.17 -7.00
C THR A 90 4.47 -2.24 -5.82
N CYS A 91 4.63 -0.94 -6.03
CA CYS A 91 4.29 0.03 -5.02
C CYS A 91 3.54 1.23 -5.56
N TYR A 92 2.83 1.90 -4.66
CA TYR A 92 1.99 3.04 -4.96
C TYR A 92 1.98 4.02 -3.80
N THR A 93 1.98 5.31 -4.12
CA THR A 93 1.75 6.38 -3.16
C THR A 93 0.73 7.35 -3.71
N ASN A 94 -0.18 7.81 -2.84
CA ASN A 94 -1.11 8.90 -3.14
C ASN A 94 -0.51 10.30 -2.88
N ALA A 95 0.78 10.37 -2.53
CA ALA A 95 1.51 11.63 -2.41
C ALA A 95 1.98 12.18 -3.77
N LEU A 96 1.87 11.38 -4.84
CA LEU A 96 2.25 11.73 -6.20
C LEU A 96 1.09 11.45 -7.14
N ASP A 97 0.92 12.30 -8.15
CA ASP A 97 0.02 12.04 -9.26
C ASP A 97 0.69 11.09 -10.27
N ALA A 98 0.88 9.84 -9.84
CA ALA A 98 1.55 8.80 -10.61
C ALA A 98 0.85 7.44 -10.42
N PRO A 99 0.81 6.60 -11.46
CA PRO A 99 0.25 5.25 -11.34
C PRO A 99 1.15 4.34 -10.49
N PRO A 100 0.64 3.18 -10.02
CA PRO A 100 1.45 2.17 -9.36
C PRO A 100 2.66 1.75 -10.21
N VAL A 101 3.81 1.57 -9.56
CA VAL A 101 5.10 1.33 -10.20
C VAL A 101 5.58 -0.09 -9.88
N PRO A 102 5.84 -0.94 -10.89
CA PRO A 102 6.54 -2.20 -10.70
C PRO A 102 7.96 -1.97 -10.22
N LEU A 103 8.36 -2.68 -9.17
CA LEU A 103 9.69 -2.61 -8.59
C LEU A 103 10.60 -3.67 -9.21
N GLN A 104 11.72 -3.22 -9.76
CA GLN A 104 12.79 -4.10 -10.24
C GLN A 104 13.80 -4.36 -9.12
N PRO A 105 14.49 -5.50 -9.11
CA PRO A 105 15.60 -5.74 -8.18
C PRO A 105 16.60 -4.56 -8.19
N GLY A 106 16.98 -4.09 -7.00
CA GLY A 106 17.85 -2.93 -6.83
C GLY A 106 17.16 -1.55 -6.88
N SER A 107 15.83 -1.50 -7.05
CA SER A 107 15.08 -0.25 -6.95
C SER A 107 15.15 0.32 -5.53
N LYS A 108 15.49 1.61 -5.42
CA LYS A 108 15.60 2.34 -4.13
C LYS A 108 14.41 3.26 -3.85
N SER A 109 13.52 3.45 -4.81
CA SER A 109 12.41 4.39 -4.70
C SER A 109 11.17 3.87 -5.41
N CYS A 110 10.02 4.17 -4.81
CA CYS A 110 8.69 3.99 -5.39
C CYS A 110 8.22 5.19 -6.23
N ALA A 111 8.98 6.28 -6.15
CA ALA A 111 8.75 7.51 -6.87
C ALA A 111 9.96 7.78 -7.77
N LYS A 112 9.76 7.79 -9.08
CA LYS A 112 10.69 8.50 -9.96
C LYS A 112 10.21 9.94 -9.97
N SER A 113 10.92 10.85 -9.30
CA SER A 113 10.78 12.26 -9.63
C SER A 113 11.11 12.41 -11.12
N ALA A 114 10.20 13.05 -11.86
CA ALA A 114 10.44 13.46 -13.24
C ALA A 114 11.63 14.41 -13.31
#